data_AF-A0A381WTN5-F1
#
_entry.id   AF-A0A381WTN5-F1
#
_cell.length_a   1.000
_cell.length_b   1.000
_cell.length_c   1.000
_cell.angle_alpha   90.00
_cell.angle_beta   90.00
_cell.angle_gamma   90.00
#
_symmetry.space_group_name_H-M   'P 1'
#
loop_
_entity.id
_entity.type
_entity.pdbx_description
1 polymer ?
#
loop_
_entity_poly.entity_id
_entity_poly.type
_entity_poly.pdbx_seq_one_letter_code
_entity_poly.pdbx_strand_id
1 'polypeptide(L)' 'MSKLVDTYDSEEHKSLNRKKIMMYRQIKELEMEFDIGNINNKDFTKMRIELKKEVSEIIAQLKSK' A
#
# COMPACT_ATOMS: atom_id res chain seq x y z
N MET A 1 -34.24 7.39 11.51
CA MET A 1 -33.20 7.35 10.47
C MET A 1 -31.84 7.27 11.15
N SER A 2 -31.23 6.07 11.27
CA SER A 2 -29.87 5.92 11.84
C SER A 2 -29.30 4.54 11.50
N LYS A 3 -29.07 4.26 10.21
CA LYS A 3 -28.41 3.03 9.73
C LYS A 3 -27.36 3.28 8.65
N LEU A 4 -27.06 4.55 8.33
CA LEU A 4 -26.18 4.92 7.21
C LEU A 4 -24.76 5.32 7.63
N VAL A 5 -24.47 5.42 8.93
CA VAL A 5 -23.17 5.92 9.42
C VAL A 5 -22.16 4.78 9.65
N ASP A 6 -22.61 3.60 10.08
CA ASP A 6 -21.71 2.46 10.39
C ASP A 6 -21.14 1.73 9.15
N THR A 7 -21.78 1.84 7.98
CA THR A 7 -21.35 1.11 6.78
C THR A 7 -20.18 1.77 6.07
N TYR A 8 -20.06 3.10 6.14
CA TYR A 8 -19.00 3.86 5.47
C TYR A 8 -17.63 3.57 6.06
N ASP A 9 -17.55 3.41 7.38
CA ASP A 9 -16.30 3.14 8.08
C ASP A 9 -15.75 1.74 7.74
N SER A 10 -16.65 0.76 7.63
CA SER A 10 -16.34 -0.60 7.14
C SER A 10 -15.82 -0.60 5.70
N GLU A 11 -16.47 0.13 4.78
CA GLU A 11 -16.07 0.11 3.37
C GLU A 11 -14.77 0.86 3.10
N GLU A 12 -14.53 1.98 3.78
CA GLU A 12 -13.26 2.71 3.70
C GLU A 12 -12.11 1.88 4.30
N HIS A 13 -12.31 1.26 5.46
CA HIS A 13 -11.31 0.39 6.08
C HIS A 13 -11.01 -0.86 5.22
N LYS A 14 -12.03 -1.46 4.59
CA LYS A 14 -11.85 -2.54 3.60
C LYS A 14 -11.11 -2.06 2.36
N SER A 15 -11.38 -0.84 1.89
CA SER A 15 -10.66 -0.23 0.76
C SER A 15 -9.17 -0.04 1.07
N LEU A 16 -8.86 0.51 2.24
CA LEU A 16 -7.48 0.69 2.72
C LEU A 16 -6.75 -0.65 2.87
N ASN A 17 -7.42 -1.69 3.37
CA ASN A 17 -6.82 -3.03 3.44
C ASN A 17 -6.52 -3.62 2.06
N ARG A 18 -7.42 -3.43 1.07
CA ARG A 18 -7.16 -3.82 -0.33
C ARG A 18 -5.97 -3.07 -0.91
N LYS A 19 -5.89 -1.76 -0.71
CA LYS A 19 -4.74 -0.93 -1.14
C LYS A 19 -3.43 -1.41 -0.52
N LYS A 20 -3.41 -1.69 0.79
CA LYS A 20 -2.25 -2.25 1.48
C LYS A 20 -1.76 -3.56 0.84
N ILE A 21 -2.68 -4.48 0.53
CA ILE A 21 -2.33 -5.76 -0.12
C ILE A 21 -1.75 -5.52 -1.51
N MET A 22 -2.34 -4.61 -2.29
CA MET A 22 -1.83 -4.24 -3.61
C MET A 22 -0.42 -3.67 -3.53
N MET A 23 -0.17 -2.75 -2.59
CA MET A 23 1.15 -2.17 -2.39
C MET A 23 2.22 -3.21 -2.01
N TYR A 24 1.88 -4.18 -1.17
CA TYR A 24 2.80 -5.29 -0.88
C TYR A 24 3.13 -6.14 -2.11
N ARG A 25 2.17 -6.32 -3.03
CA ARG A 25 2.43 -7.00 -4.30
C ARG A 25 3.37 -6.16 -5.18
N GLN A 26 3.16 -4.86 -5.27
CA GLN A 26 4.02 -3.96 -6.03
C GLN A 26 5.46 -3.91 -5.48
N ILE A 27 5.65 -3.93 -4.16
CA ILE A 27 6.99 -4.03 -3.56
C ILE A 27 7.65 -5.34 -3.96
N LYS A 28 6.91 -6.45 -3.93
CA LYS A 28 7.45 -7.76 -4.32
C LYS A 28 7.79 -7.82 -5.82
N GLU A 29 6.94 -7.25 -6.67
CA GLU A 29 7.20 -7.10 -8.11
C GLU A 29 8.47 -6.29 -8.37
N LEU A 30 8.62 -5.15 -7.68
CA LEU A 30 9.83 -4.33 -7.75
C LEU A 30 11.09 -5.09 -7.31
N GLU A 31 11.01 -5.88 -6.23
CA GLU A 31 12.12 -6.72 -5.76
C GLU A 31 12.48 -7.78 -6.81
N MET A 32 11.48 -8.43 -7.43
CA MET A 32 11.73 -9.39 -8.52
C MET A 32 12.35 -8.73 -9.76
N GLU A 33 11.89 -7.54 -10.15
CA GLU A 33 12.44 -6.79 -11.29
C GLU A 33 13.91 -6.41 -11.06
N PHE A 34 14.27 -6.07 -9.82
CA PHE A 34 15.67 -5.81 -9.44
C PHE A 34 16.51 -7.08 -9.49
N ASP A 35 16.00 -8.17 -8.93
CA ASP A 35 16.71 -9.45 -8.87
C ASP A 35 17.02 -10.02 -10.27
N ILE A 36 16.13 -9.82 -11.25
CA ILE A 36 16.36 -10.23 -12.65
C ILE A 36 17.17 -9.22 -13.47
N GLY A 37 17.58 -8.10 -12.87
CA GLY A 37 18.40 -7.07 -13.52
C GLY A 37 17.64 -6.15 -14.48
N ASN A 38 16.31 -6.10 -14.41
CA ASN A 38 15.49 -5.20 -15.25
C ASN A 38 15.55 -3.74 -14.79
N ILE A 39 15.85 -3.51 -13.50
CA ILE A 39 16.01 -2.17 -12.93
C ILE A 39 17.37 -2.05 -12.24
N ASN A 40 17.96 -0.86 -12.31
CA ASN A 40 19.22 -0.60 -11.64
C ASN A 40 19.01 -0.29 -10.14
N ASN A 41 20.09 -0.37 -9.36
CA ASN A 41 20.04 -0.17 -7.91
C ASN A 41 19.52 1.23 -7.50
N LYS A 42 19.82 2.26 -8.27
CA LYS A 42 19.40 3.63 -7.96
C LYS A 42 17.88 3.77 -8.08
N ASP A 43 17.32 3.28 -9.18
CA ASP A 43 15.89 3.33 -9.45
C ASP A 43 15.12 2.39 -8.51
N PHE A 44 15.63 1.17 -8.29
CA PHE A 44 15.11 0.24 -7.29
C PHE A 44 15.01 0.89 -5.90
N THR A 45 16.11 1.49 -5.43
CA THR A 45 16.16 2.13 -4.11
C THR A 45 15.14 3.26 -4.00
N LYS A 46 15.05 4.11 -5.03
CA LYS A 46 14.09 5.22 -5.05
C LYS A 46 12.64 4.72 -5.02
N MET A 47 12.28 3.81 -5.92
CA MET A 47 10.92 3.25 -6.00
C MET A 47 10.53 2.51 -4.73
N ARG A 48 11.48 1.76 -4.13
CA ARG A 48 11.24 1.02 -2.88
C ARG A 48 10.97 1.95 -1.70
N ILE A 49 11.65 3.10 -1.64
CA ILE A 49 11.39 4.12 -0.61
C ILE A 49 9.99 4.72 -0.80
N GLU A 50 9.63 5.08 -2.03
CA GLU A 50 8.31 5.65 -2.34
C GLU A 50 7.17 4.68 -1.97
N LEU A 51 7.25 3.42 -2.41
CA LEU A 51 6.25 2.40 -2.07
C LEU A 51 6.15 2.15 -0.56
N LYS A 52 7.27 2.13 0.16
CA LYS A 52 7.26 1.96 1.63
C LYS A 52 6.63 3.15 2.34
N LYS A 53 6.82 4.36 1.83
CA LYS A 53 6.18 5.57 2.37
C LYS A 53 4.67 5.48 2.19
N GLU A 54 4.20 5.14 0.99
CA GLU A 54 2.77 5.00 0.69
C GLU A 54 2.08 3.92 1.53
N VAL A 55 2.73 2.75 1.69
CA VAL A 55 2.25 1.70 2.61
C VAL A 55 2.14 2.22 4.05
N SER A 56 3.14 2.97 4.50
CA SER A 56 3.17 3.50 5.86
C SER A 56 2.01 4.49 6.10
N GLU A 57 1.69 5.32 5.11
CA GLU A 57 0.53 6.23 5.15
C GLU A 57 -0.79 5.45 5.19
N ILE A 58 -0.95 4.39 4.40
CA ILE A 58 -2.13 3.51 4.45
C ILE A 58 -2.27 2.85 5.82
N ILE A 59 -1.17 2.36 6.40
CA ILE A 59 -1.17 1.75 7.74
C ILE A 59 -1.53 2.79 8.80
N ALA A 60 -1.03 4.02 8.69
CA ALA A 60 -1.37 5.09 9.62
C ALA A 60 -2.87 5.41 9.54
N GLN A 61 -3.44 5.51 8.33
CA GLN A 61 -4.89 5.71 8.13
C GLN A 61 -5.72 4.55 8.70
N LEU A 62 -5.24 3.30 8.56
CA LEU A 62 -5.89 2.12 9.16
C LEU A 62 -5.83 2.11 10.69
N LYS A 63 -4.79 2.70 11.30
CA LYS A 63 -4.60 2.75 12.77
C LYS A 63 -5.22 3.98 13.43
N SER A 64 -5.46 5.04 12.66
CA SER A 64 -6.02 6.31 13.13
C SER A 64 -7.55 6.28 13.27
N LYS A 65 -8.18 5.16 12.92
CA LYS A 65 -9.61 4.86 13.13
C LYS A 65 -9.73 3.80 14.22
#